data_AF-B3RPU5-F1
#
_entry.id   AF-B3RPU5-F1
#
_cell.length_a   1.000
_cell.length_b   1.000
_cell.length_c   1.000
_cell.angle_alpha   90.00
_cell.angle_beta   90.00
_cell.angle_gamma   90.00
#
_symmetry.space_group_name_H-M   'P 1'
#
loop_
_entity.id
_entity.type
_entity.pdbx_description
1 polymer ?
#
loop_
_entity_poly.entity_id
_entity_poly.type
_entity_poly.pdbx_seq_one_letter_code
_entity_poly.pdbx_strand_id
1 'polypeptide(L)'
;MTETVTVVTTAVNGDSQRVLGNKRVLAYGYHDHGQIFNRWVVNQNRRSGKLEVRIKLDDKDKRLLEHIHKLKAKLEKEIQDLKNDISELTKDMEVLEATFTESDSKNSARASELHIGRKKFNMSAPKGIDYLESVGLLNHTCQDIAQFLSKMEGLSKIQIGEYLGENKEFNLKVLNEFVRIHVFSNLSLVDALRQLLASFRLPGEAQKIDRMMECFAQHYCTSNPGVFTNSDTCYVVSFSLIMLNTTLHNPSVKEKTTLEQFISMNRGINNGGDLPRELLVTLFEDIKSKPFKIPEDDGSDLTYTFFNPDREGWLVKEGGNYKSWRRRWFILTDNCLYYFRNTTDKEPRGIIPLENLNVRDCPDSKRPFCFEIFSSGVIKACKTDSDGRVVEGNHSVYRIAASNVTEKDEWMKSIQASISNDPFYEKLRARKKKASNAS
;
A
#
# COMPACT_ATOMS: atom_id res chain seq x y z
N MET A 1 11.73 37.77 -24.58
CA MET A 1 12.74 37.02 -23.80
C MET A 1 12.40 35.54 -23.92
N THR A 2 13.28 34.73 -24.50
CA THR A 2 13.08 33.28 -24.64
C THR A 2 13.48 32.60 -23.34
N GLU A 3 12.51 32.26 -22.48
CA GLU A 3 12.78 31.39 -21.35
C GLU A 3 13.10 29.98 -21.87
N THR A 4 14.21 29.44 -21.37
CA THR A 4 14.80 28.20 -21.85
C THR A 4 14.70 27.19 -20.71
N VAL A 5 13.89 26.14 -20.84
CA VAL A 5 13.88 25.04 -19.87
C VAL A 5 15.07 24.13 -20.18
N THR A 6 16.04 24.08 -19.26
CA THR A 6 17.20 23.19 -19.36
C THR A 6 16.85 21.86 -18.71
N VAL A 7 16.51 20.86 -19.51
CA VAL A 7 16.39 19.48 -19.02
C VAL A 7 17.78 18.85 -19.07
N VAL A 8 18.38 18.60 -17.90
CA VAL A 8 19.66 17.90 -17.78
C VAL A 8 19.36 16.40 -17.74
N THR A 9 19.67 15.68 -18.81
CA THR A 9 19.61 14.22 -18.81
C THR A 9 21.03 13.65 -18.69
N THR A 10 21.22 12.65 -17.83
CA THR A 10 22.39 11.78 -17.88
C THR A 10 22.17 10.80 -19.03
N ALA A 11 23.09 10.79 -19.99
CA ALA A 11 23.04 9.84 -21.10
C ALA A 11 23.19 8.41 -20.54
N VAL A 12 22.11 7.63 -20.57
CA VAL A 12 22.18 6.18 -20.49
C VAL A 12 22.72 5.72 -21.84
N ASN A 13 23.90 5.11 -21.83
CA ASN A 13 24.52 4.52 -23.02
C ASN A 13 23.56 3.48 -23.61
N GLY A 14 23.14 3.69 -24.86
CA GLY A 14 22.27 2.75 -25.59
C GLY A 14 21.90 3.28 -26.96
N ASP A 15 22.81 3.12 -27.91
CA ASP A 15 22.61 2.96 -29.36
C ASP A 15 21.70 3.95 -30.10
N SER A 16 22.33 4.98 -30.68
CA SER A 16 22.21 5.37 -32.11
C SER A 16 22.89 6.73 -32.35
N GLN A 17 24.23 6.80 -32.24
CA GLN A 17 24.96 7.97 -32.76
C GLN A 17 25.20 7.80 -34.27
N ARG A 18 24.39 8.45 -35.11
CA ARG A 18 24.82 8.80 -36.46
C ARG A 18 25.64 10.09 -36.39
N VAL A 19 26.95 9.94 -36.60
CA VAL A 19 27.88 11.05 -36.78
C VAL A 19 27.54 11.75 -38.10
N LEU A 20 26.94 12.93 -38.02
CA LEU A 20 26.96 13.91 -39.12
C LEU A 20 27.92 15.03 -38.72
N GLY A 21 28.91 15.27 -39.59
CA GLY A 21 29.92 16.29 -39.42
C GLY A 21 29.33 17.67 -39.18
N ASN A 22 29.99 18.44 -38.30
CA ASN A 22 29.74 19.84 -38.00
C ASN A 22 28.27 20.28 -37.76
N LYS A 23 27.84 20.02 -36.52
CA LYS A 23 26.95 20.85 -35.67
C LYS A 23 25.57 21.23 -36.24
N ARG A 24 24.59 20.32 -36.03
CA ARG A 24 23.24 20.56 -35.48
C ARG A 24 22.50 19.23 -35.40
N VAL A 25 22.22 18.74 -34.19
CA VAL A 25 21.39 17.53 -34.02
C VAL A 25 19.94 17.98 -33.81
N LEU A 26 19.05 17.54 -34.70
CA LEU A 26 17.60 17.71 -34.59
C LEU A 26 17.07 16.57 -33.71
N ALA A 27 16.56 16.89 -32.53
CA ALA A 27 15.73 15.97 -31.77
C ALA A 27 14.25 16.26 -32.08
N TYR A 28 13.40 15.24 -32.02
CA TYR A 28 11.95 15.36 -32.16
C TYR A 28 11.31 14.93 -30.84
N GLY A 29 10.32 15.70 -30.35
CA GLY A 29 9.49 15.34 -29.20
C GLY A 29 8.04 15.29 -29.63
N TYR A 30 7.31 14.25 -29.21
CA TYR A 30 5.92 14.02 -29.58
C TYR A 30 5.03 14.13 -28.34
N HIS A 31 3.81 14.69 -28.50
CA HIS A 31 2.70 14.48 -27.57
C HIS A 31 1.41 14.08 -28.33
N ASP A 32 0.65 13.21 -27.68
CA ASP A 32 -0.67 12.56 -27.90
C ASP A 32 -1.50 12.63 -29.19
N HIS A 33 -1.26 13.50 -30.18
CA HIS A 33 -2.07 13.53 -31.41
C HIS A 33 -1.29 13.73 -32.71
N GLY A 34 0.03 13.45 -32.73
CA GLY A 34 0.77 13.25 -33.98
C GLY A 34 1.00 14.50 -34.85
N GLN A 35 0.74 15.72 -34.35
CA GLN A 35 1.27 16.93 -34.99
C GLN A 35 2.64 17.30 -34.40
N ILE A 36 3.63 17.46 -35.29
CA ILE A 36 4.97 17.96 -34.95
C ILE A 36 4.83 19.44 -34.60
N PHE A 37 4.97 19.80 -33.32
CA PHE A 37 4.87 21.21 -32.95
C PHE A 37 6.21 21.95 -32.86
N ASN A 38 7.34 21.31 -32.54
CA ASN A 38 8.60 22.07 -32.40
C ASN A 38 9.87 21.33 -32.82
N ARG A 39 10.72 22.07 -33.54
CA ARG A 39 12.04 21.67 -34.03
C ARG A 39 13.08 21.98 -32.95
N TRP A 40 13.60 20.97 -32.25
CA TRP A 40 14.57 21.18 -31.17
C TRP A 40 16.00 21.31 -31.71
N VAL A 41 16.74 22.33 -31.26
CA VAL A 41 18.18 22.47 -31.53
C VAL A 41 18.93 21.92 -30.33
N VAL A 42 19.58 20.76 -30.49
CA VAL A 42 20.43 20.18 -29.44
C VAL A 42 21.87 20.66 -29.65
N ASN A 43 22.43 21.35 -28.64
CA ASN A 43 23.82 21.77 -28.64
C ASN A 43 24.63 20.82 -27.74
N GLN A 44 25.58 20.10 -28.32
CA GLN A 44 26.42 19.16 -27.59
C GLN A 44 27.64 19.90 -27.03
N ASN A 45 27.70 20.08 -25.70
CA ASN A 45 28.87 20.68 -25.06
C ASN A 45 29.93 19.58 -24.79
N ARG A 46 30.97 19.53 -25.64
CA ARG A 46 31.99 18.46 -25.64
C ARG A 46 32.83 18.35 -24.35
N ARG A 47 32.75 19.29 -23.42
CA ARG A 47 33.55 19.27 -22.18
C ARG A 47 32.86 18.61 -20.97
N SER A 48 31.53 18.43 -20.96
CA SER A 48 30.79 18.00 -19.76
C SER A 48 29.93 16.75 -19.93
N GLY A 49 29.84 16.17 -21.14
CA GLY A 49 28.98 15.00 -21.41
C GLY A 49 27.47 15.25 -21.24
N LYS A 50 27.04 16.49 -20.94
CA LYS A 50 25.63 16.85 -20.78
C LYS A 50 25.00 17.22 -22.13
N LEU A 51 23.84 16.63 -22.41
CA LEU A 51 22.96 17.02 -23.50
C LEU A 51 21.99 18.08 -22.98
N GLU A 52 22.01 19.26 -23.58
CA GLU A 52 21.00 20.31 -23.33
C GLU A 52 19.97 20.29 -24.46
N VAL A 53 18.72 19.95 -24.11
CA VAL A 53 17.58 20.04 -25.03
C VAL A 53 16.81 21.32 -24.71
N ARG A 54 16.74 22.25 -25.67
CA ARG A 54 15.98 23.50 -25.52
C ARG A 54 14.59 23.34 -26.08
N ILE A 55 13.59 23.38 -25.19
CA ILE A 55 12.20 23.28 -25.57
C ILE A 55 11.59 24.67 -25.82
N LYS A 56 11.32 25.02 -27.08
CA LYS A 56 10.34 26.07 -27.45
C LYS A 56 8.92 25.60 -27.12
N LEU A 57 8.29 26.24 -26.16
CA LEU A 57 6.88 26.07 -25.83
C LEU A 57 6.01 26.92 -26.77
N ASP A 58 4.82 26.45 -27.11
CA ASP A 58 3.82 27.28 -27.78
C ASP A 58 3.20 28.28 -26.79
N ASP A 59 2.42 29.26 -27.28
CA ASP A 59 1.91 30.32 -26.42
C ASP A 59 0.83 29.84 -25.43
N LYS A 60 0.20 28.68 -25.67
CA LYS A 60 -0.77 28.08 -24.74
C LYS A 60 -0.04 27.37 -23.60
N ASP A 61 1.00 26.62 -23.93
CA ASP A 61 1.85 25.92 -22.97
C ASP A 61 2.66 26.89 -22.11
N LYS A 62 3.14 28.02 -22.68
CA LYS A 62 3.76 29.10 -21.91
C LYS A 62 2.80 29.66 -20.85
N ARG A 63 1.55 29.95 -21.24
CA ARG A 63 0.54 30.46 -20.31
C ARG A 63 0.20 29.44 -19.22
N LEU A 64 0.11 28.15 -19.57
CA LEU A 64 -0.13 27.08 -18.61
C LEU A 64 1.05 26.92 -17.63
N LEU A 65 2.28 26.95 -18.13
CA LEU A 65 3.48 26.88 -17.31
C LEU A 65 3.61 28.08 -16.38
N GLU A 66 3.36 29.29 -16.88
CA GLU A 66 3.29 30.51 -16.07
C GLU A 66 2.22 30.37 -14.97
N HIS A 67 1.07 29.78 -15.29
CA HIS A 67 0.01 29.54 -14.32
C HIS A 67 0.41 28.52 -13.25
N ILE A 68 1.04 27.40 -13.64
CA ILE A 68 1.56 26.37 -12.72
C ILE A 68 2.66 26.94 -11.83
N HIS A 69 3.58 27.73 -12.37
CA HIS A 69 4.61 28.41 -11.59
C HIS A 69 4.02 29.39 -10.59
N LYS A 70 3.00 30.16 -10.98
CA LYS A 70 2.27 31.05 -10.06
C LYS A 70 1.55 30.28 -8.95
N LEU A 71 0.88 29.17 -9.29
CA LEU A 71 0.22 28.30 -8.32
C LEU A 71 1.22 27.66 -7.35
N LYS A 72 2.33 27.14 -7.87
CA LYS A 72 3.40 26.56 -7.06
C LYS A 72 3.99 27.60 -6.11
N ALA A 73 4.34 28.79 -6.61
CA ALA A 73 4.87 29.86 -5.77
C ALA A 73 3.86 30.30 -4.69
N LYS A 74 2.56 30.32 -5.02
CA LYS A 74 1.49 30.61 -4.06
C LYS A 74 1.40 29.53 -2.97
N LEU A 75 1.40 28.26 -3.35
CA LEU A 75 1.36 27.13 -2.40
C LEU A 75 2.62 27.06 -1.53
N GLU A 76 3.80 27.29 -2.11
CA GLU A 76 5.06 27.35 -1.37
C GLU A 76 5.04 28.49 -0.34
N LYS A 77 4.48 29.64 -0.71
CA LYS A 77 4.27 30.75 0.22
C LYS A 77 3.29 30.38 1.32
N GLU A 78 2.12 29.82 1.00
CA GLU A 78 1.12 29.38 1.99
C GLU A 78 1.71 28.34 2.97
N ILE A 79 2.49 27.37 2.47
CA ILE A 79 3.20 26.39 3.33
C ILE A 79 4.21 27.09 4.25
N GLN A 80 4.94 28.09 3.74
CA GLN A 80 5.92 28.81 4.54
C GLN A 80 5.26 29.71 5.60
N ASP A 81 4.16 30.36 5.25
CA ASP A 81 3.36 31.18 6.16
C ASP A 81 2.78 30.28 7.28
N LEU A 82 2.18 29.13 6.94
CA LEU A 82 1.70 28.16 7.94
C LEU A 82 2.80 27.62 8.85
N LYS A 83 4.03 27.41 8.33
CA LYS A 83 5.17 27.00 9.17
C LYS A 83 5.57 28.10 10.15
N ASN A 84 5.51 29.36 9.73
CA ASN A 84 5.80 30.49 10.60
C ASN A 84 4.72 30.61 11.69
N ASP A 85 3.44 30.49 11.33
CA ASP A 85 2.32 30.53 12.27
C ASP A 85 2.43 29.42 13.31
N ILE A 86 2.75 28.17 12.90
CA ILE A 86 2.98 27.06 13.83
C ILE A 86 4.16 27.36 14.76
N SER A 87 5.24 27.96 14.24
CA SER A 87 6.39 28.32 15.05
C SER A 87 6.07 29.44 16.05
N GLU A 88 5.22 30.39 15.69
CA GLU A 88 4.79 31.50 16.56
C GLU A 88 3.84 30.99 17.63
N LEU A 89 2.82 30.21 17.26
CA LEU A 89 1.91 29.55 18.21
C LEU A 89 2.65 28.63 19.19
N THR A 90 3.71 27.95 18.74
CA THR A 90 4.55 27.14 19.63
C THR A 90 5.25 28.01 20.67
N LYS A 91 5.79 29.17 20.27
CA LYS A 91 6.44 30.11 21.19
C LYS A 91 5.44 30.75 22.15
N ASP A 92 4.24 31.10 21.67
CA ASP A 92 3.19 31.66 22.50
C ASP A 92 2.72 30.66 23.55
N MET A 93 2.61 29.37 23.20
CA MET A 93 2.35 28.30 24.16
C MET A 93 3.49 28.18 25.19
N GLU A 94 4.76 28.24 24.77
CA GLU A 94 5.92 28.22 25.67
C GLU A 94 5.92 29.42 26.65
N VAL A 95 5.54 30.61 26.18
CA VAL A 95 5.43 31.83 27.01
C VAL A 95 4.24 31.78 27.95
N LEU A 96 3.09 31.25 27.50
CA LEU A 96 1.94 31.04 28.37
C LEU A 96 2.29 30.04 29.48
N GLU A 97 2.96 28.93 29.15
CA GLU A 97 3.40 27.95 30.15
C GLU A 97 4.41 28.54 31.17
N ALA A 98 5.29 29.44 30.73
CA ALA A 98 6.23 30.13 31.60
C ALA A 98 5.56 31.12 32.57
N THR A 99 4.41 31.70 32.20
CA THR A 99 3.68 32.66 33.05
C THR A 99 2.79 32.01 34.11
N PHE A 100 2.48 30.71 33.98
CA PHE A 100 1.67 29.97 34.96
C PHE A 100 2.48 29.31 36.11
N THR A 101 3.83 29.40 36.13
CA THR A 101 4.65 28.57 37.03
C THR A 101 5.74 29.32 37.81
N GLU A 102 5.36 30.17 38.77
CA GLU A 102 6.30 30.67 39.80
C GLU A 102 6.43 29.78 41.06
N SER A 103 5.90 28.54 41.08
CA SER A 103 5.96 27.71 42.30
C SER A 103 6.35 26.22 42.16
N ASP A 104 6.74 25.70 40.98
CA ASP A 104 6.99 24.23 40.86
C ASP A 104 8.08 23.83 39.82
N SER A 105 9.27 24.41 39.95
CA SER A 105 10.33 24.40 38.91
C SER A 105 10.86 23.02 38.47
N LYS A 106 10.83 21.99 39.33
CA LYS A 106 11.32 20.64 38.97
C LYS A 106 10.28 19.77 38.28
N ASN A 107 9.01 19.88 38.67
CA ASN A 107 7.91 19.15 38.02
C ASN A 107 7.57 19.75 36.66
N SER A 108 7.65 21.08 36.54
CA SER A 108 7.49 21.79 35.26
C SER A 108 8.56 21.37 34.23
N ALA A 109 9.84 21.31 34.63
CA ALA A 109 10.91 20.87 33.73
C ALA A 109 10.73 19.42 33.26
N ARG A 110 10.38 18.49 34.17
CA ARG A 110 10.14 17.08 33.81
C ARG A 110 8.94 16.92 32.85
N ALA A 111 7.88 17.70 33.05
CA ALA A 111 6.71 17.72 32.18
C ALA A 111 7.01 18.31 30.80
N SER A 112 7.83 19.37 30.74
CA SER A 112 8.30 19.98 29.49
C SER A 112 9.16 19.01 28.68
N GLU A 113 10.12 18.35 29.32
CA GLU A 113 10.96 17.31 28.69
C GLU A 113 10.12 16.15 28.13
N LEU A 114 9.10 15.73 28.87
CA LEU A 114 8.16 14.70 28.41
C LEU A 114 7.35 15.16 27.20
N HIS A 115 6.91 16.42 27.18
CA HIS A 115 6.20 17.01 26.04
C HIS A 115 7.10 17.04 24.80
N ILE A 116 8.34 17.49 24.93
CA ILE A 116 9.32 17.51 23.83
C ILE A 116 9.57 16.09 23.31
N GLY A 117 9.73 15.11 24.20
CA GLY A 117 9.89 13.70 23.83
C GLY A 117 8.71 13.15 23.04
N ARG A 118 7.46 13.45 23.44
CA ARG A 118 6.25 13.08 22.68
C ARG A 118 6.22 13.72 21.29
N LYS A 119 6.53 15.01 21.19
CA LYS A 119 6.58 15.72 19.89
C LYS A 119 7.64 15.09 18.97
N LYS A 120 8.82 14.75 19.51
CA LYS A 120 9.88 14.05 18.78
C LYS A 120 9.44 12.65 18.34
N PHE A 121 8.76 11.91 19.21
CA PHE A 121 8.20 10.59 18.90
C PHE A 121 7.20 10.67 17.75
N ASN A 122 6.28 11.64 17.78
CA ASN A 122 5.26 11.81 16.75
C ASN A 122 5.85 12.19 15.38
N MET A 123 7.03 12.81 15.35
CA MET A 123 7.79 13.04 14.12
C MET A 123 8.61 11.82 13.68
N SER A 124 9.14 11.06 14.65
CA SER A 124 9.94 9.87 14.43
C SER A 124 10.06 9.08 15.74
N ALA A 125 9.41 7.91 15.78
CA ALA A 125 9.40 7.09 16.99
C ALA A 125 10.80 6.80 17.59
N PRO A 126 11.81 6.39 16.79
CA PRO A 126 13.16 6.18 17.32
C PRO A 126 13.75 7.44 17.97
N LYS A 127 13.63 8.60 17.33
CA LYS A 127 14.19 9.86 17.87
C LYS A 127 13.52 10.30 19.16
N GLY A 128 12.21 10.05 19.31
CA GLY A 128 11.48 10.33 20.54
C GLY A 128 11.93 9.45 21.69
N ILE A 129 12.09 8.15 21.44
CA ILE A 129 12.60 7.18 22.41
C ILE A 129 14.02 7.54 22.83
N ASP A 130 14.94 7.72 21.87
CA ASP A 130 16.33 8.09 22.13
C ASP A 130 16.43 9.37 22.98
N TYR A 131 15.57 10.36 22.70
CA TYR A 131 15.52 11.60 23.49
C TYR A 131 15.09 11.34 24.93
N LEU A 132 13.96 10.65 25.13
CA LEU A 132 13.43 10.36 26.45
C LEU A 132 14.38 9.51 27.31
N GLU A 133 15.15 8.64 26.66
CA GLU A 133 16.24 7.90 27.29
C GLU A 133 17.38 8.84 27.71
N SER A 134 17.79 9.75 26.83
CA SER A 134 18.89 10.69 27.11
C SER A 134 18.59 11.64 28.29
N VAL A 135 17.32 11.97 28.52
CA VAL A 135 16.89 12.81 29.64
C VAL A 135 16.45 12.01 30.87
N GLY A 136 16.60 10.69 30.86
CA GLY A 136 16.29 9.81 31.99
C GLY A 136 14.79 9.70 32.31
N LEU A 137 13.93 9.91 31.32
CA LEU A 137 12.48 9.78 31.44
C LEU A 137 11.94 8.44 30.96
N LEU A 138 12.74 7.68 30.21
CA LEU A 138 12.42 6.34 29.73
C LEU A 138 13.66 5.45 29.87
N ASN A 139 13.49 4.23 30.38
CA ASN A 139 14.59 3.27 30.40
C ASN A 139 14.63 2.52 29.06
N HIS A 140 15.85 2.13 28.64
CA HIS A 140 16.05 1.32 27.44
C HIS A 140 15.76 -0.18 27.68
N THR A 141 14.53 -0.50 28.10
CA THR A 141 14.06 -1.89 28.26
C THR A 141 12.82 -2.12 27.41
N CYS A 142 12.62 -3.35 26.91
CA CYS A 142 11.48 -3.63 26.04
C CYS A 142 10.14 -3.50 26.77
N GLN A 143 10.11 -3.77 28.08
CA GLN A 143 8.94 -3.61 28.95
C GLN A 143 8.60 -2.13 29.15
N ASP A 144 9.59 -1.29 29.47
CA ASP A 144 9.34 0.13 29.74
C ASP A 144 8.90 0.85 28.46
N ILE A 145 9.51 0.53 27.32
CA ILE A 145 9.10 1.07 26.01
C ILE A 145 7.70 0.56 25.64
N ALA A 146 7.39 -0.72 25.84
CA ALA A 146 6.05 -1.24 25.57
C ALA A 146 4.97 -0.54 26.43
N GLN A 147 5.26 -0.29 27.71
CA GLN A 147 4.36 0.45 28.60
C GLN A 147 4.22 1.91 28.19
N PHE A 148 5.31 2.56 27.78
CA PHE A 148 5.30 3.91 27.22
C PHE A 148 4.39 3.98 25.98
N LEU A 149 4.57 3.08 25.02
CA LEU A 149 3.78 3.03 23.79
C LEU A 149 2.29 2.76 24.07
N SER A 150 1.97 1.97 25.10
CA SER A 150 0.60 1.58 25.41
C SER A 150 -0.16 2.60 26.26
N LYS A 151 0.51 3.23 27.24
CA LYS A 151 -0.15 4.06 28.27
C LYS A 151 0.01 5.55 28.04
N MET A 152 1.00 5.99 27.26
CA MET A 152 1.26 7.42 27.14
C MET A 152 0.26 8.13 26.22
N GLU A 153 -0.39 9.16 26.77
CA GLU A 153 -1.31 10.00 26.02
C GLU A 153 -0.59 10.97 25.09
N GLY A 154 -1.17 11.18 23.90
CA GLY A 154 -0.67 12.11 22.90
C GLY A 154 0.41 11.53 21.98
N LEU A 155 0.67 10.22 22.03
CA LEU A 155 1.50 9.54 21.04
C LEU A 155 0.72 9.27 19.75
N SER A 156 1.36 9.49 18.61
CA SER A 156 0.82 9.17 17.30
C SER A 156 0.72 7.66 17.14
N LYS A 157 -0.50 7.18 16.95
CA LYS A 157 -0.78 5.74 16.75
C LYS A 157 -0.21 5.19 15.45
N ILE A 158 0.04 6.07 14.47
CA ILE A 158 0.80 5.73 13.25
C ILE A 158 2.25 5.42 13.63
N GLN A 159 2.91 6.29 14.38
CA GLN A 159 4.30 6.09 14.80
C GLN A 159 4.47 4.88 15.72
N ILE A 160 3.49 4.60 16.59
CA ILE A 160 3.45 3.35 17.38
C ILE A 160 3.45 2.14 16.45
N GLY A 161 2.55 2.12 15.47
CA GLY A 161 2.48 1.05 14.48
C GLY A 161 3.78 0.86 13.70
N GLU A 162 4.34 1.95 13.17
CA GLU A 162 5.60 1.91 12.42
C GLU A 162 6.74 1.32 13.26
N TYR A 163 6.90 1.78 14.51
CA TYR A 163 7.95 1.29 15.40
C TYR A 163 7.79 -0.19 15.78
N LEU A 164 6.57 -0.60 16.14
CA LEU A 164 6.26 -1.99 16.51
C LEU A 164 6.39 -2.94 15.31
N GLY A 165 6.22 -2.43 14.10
CA GLY A 165 6.30 -3.20 12.86
C GLY A 165 7.71 -3.50 12.39
N GLU A 166 8.74 -2.81 12.88
CA GLU A 166 10.13 -2.97 12.41
C GLU A 166 10.70 -4.39 12.61
N ASN A 167 11.57 -4.82 11.70
CA ASN A 167 12.19 -6.16 11.73
C ASN A 167 13.47 -6.23 12.58
N LYS A 168 13.69 -5.27 13.47
CA LYS A 168 14.88 -5.25 14.35
C LYS A 168 14.59 -6.08 15.60
N GLU A 169 15.59 -6.84 16.07
CA GLU A 169 15.42 -7.76 17.21
C GLU A 169 14.82 -7.07 18.45
N PHE A 170 15.25 -5.84 18.75
CA PHE A 170 14.73 -5.08 19.87
C PHE A 170 13.25 -4.69 19.68
N ASN A 171 12.86 -4.21 18.49
CA ASN A 171 11.48 -3.89 18.15
C ASN A 171 10.57 -5.11 18.24
N LEU A 172 11.05 -6.30 17.82
CA LEU A 172 10.32 -7.56 17.97
C LEU A 172 10.07 -7.91 19.44
N LYS A 173 11.06 -7.68 20.33
CA LYS A 173 10.89 -7.86 21.78
C LYS A 173 9.88 -6.86 22.36
N VAL A 174 9.95 -5.59 21.95
CA VAL A 174 8.97 -4.56 22.33
C VAL A 174 7.56 -4.92 21.87
N LEU A 175 7.39 -5.41 20.63
CA LEU A 175 6.10 -5.88 20.11
C LEU A 175 5.51 -7.00 20.98
N ASN A 176 6.32 -8.00 21.35
CA ASN A 176 5.88 -9.08 22.22
C ASN A 176 5.39 -8.56 23.58
N GLU A 177 6.16 -7.67 24.22
CA GLU A 177 5.75 -7.08 25.50
C GLU A 177 4.53 -6.17 25.35
N PHE A 178 4.43 -5.42 24.24
CA PHE A 178 3.29 -4.55 23.95
C PHE A 178 1.98 -5.35 23.78
N VAL A 179 2.02 -6.46 23.05
CA VAL A 179 0.85 -7.33 22.89
C VAL A 179 0.49 -7.97 24.24
N ARG A 180 1.48 -8.36 25.06
CA ARG A 180 1.25 -8.94 26.40
C ARG A 180 0.57 -8.00 27.39
N ILE A 181 0.67 -6.68 27.22
CA ILE A 181 -0.07 -5.70 28.03
C ILE A 181 -1.59 -5.86 27.85
N HIS A 182 -2.04 -6.38 26.70
CA HIS A 182 -3.45 -6.60 26.42
C HIS A 182 -3.95 -7.88 27.08
N VAL A 183 -5.03 -7.77 27.85
CA VAL A 183 -5.66 -8.88 28.56
C VAL A 183 -6.72 -9.50 27.67
N PHE A 184 -6.39 -10.62 27.02
CA PHE A 184 -7.30 -11.31 26.09
C PHE A 184 -8.08 -12.47 26.70
N SER A 185 -7.80 -12.84 27.95
CA SER A 185 -8.48 -13.96 28.62
C SER A 185 -10.00 -13.75 28.68
N ASN A 186 -10.75 -14.77 28.27
CA ASN A 186 -12.22 -14.78 28.21
C ASN A 186 -12.84 -13.77 27.24
N LEU A 187 -12.05 -13.15 26.36
CA LEU A 187 -12.56 -12.31 25.28
C LEU A 187 -12.81 -13.14 24.02
N SER A 188 -13.82 -12.74 23.24
CA SER A 188 -13.97 -13.22 21.87
C SER A 188 -12.80 -12.75 21.01
N LEU A 189 -12.55 -13.43 19.89
CA LEU A 189 -11.50 -13.03 18.95
C LEU A 189 -11.75 -11.61 18.41
N VAL A 190 -13.03 -11.26 18.17
CA VAL A 190 -13.41 -9.93 17.69
C VAL A 190 -13.10 -8.87 18.74
N ASP A 191 -13.43 -9.11 20.01
CA ASP A 191 -13.17 -8.12 21.08
C ASP A 191 -11.68 -7.97 21.37
N ALA A 192 -10.91 -9.06 21.34
CA ALA A 192 -9.46 -9.00 21.43
C ALA A 192 -8.85 -8.20 20.27
N LEU A 193 -9.32 -8.42 19.04
CA LEU A 193 -8.91 -7.63 17.87
C LEU A 193 -9.28 -6.15 18.00
N ARG A 194 -10.49 -5.83 18.50
CA ARG A 194 -10.89 -4.44 18.75
C ARG A 194 -9.96 -3.76 19.74
N GLN A 195 -9.60 -4.43 20.84
CA GLN A 195 -8.69 -3.87 21.83
C GLN A 195 -7.31 -3.61 21.21
N LEU A 196 -6.75 -4.58 20.48
CA LEU A 196 -5.46 -4.42 19.84
C LEU A 196 -5.45 -3.27 18.81
N LEU A 197 -6.42 -3.27 17.89
CA LEU A 197 -6.52 -2.28 16.80
C LEU A 197 -6.91 -0.88 17.30
N ALA A 198 -7.40 -0.74 18.52
CA ALA A 198 -7.61 0.57 19.15
C ALA A 198 -6.29 1.18 19.66
N SER A 199 -5.28 0.37 19.96
CA SER A 199 -4.02 0.81 20.59
C SER A 199 -3.02 1.41 19.60
N PHE A 200 -3.09 1.05 18.32
CA PHE A 200 -2.21 1.58 17.28
C PHE A 200 -2.85 1.48 15.89
N ARG A 201 -2.25 2.12 14.90
CA ARG A 201 -2.64 1.95 13.50
C ARG A 201 -1.74 0.91 12.85
N LEU A 202 -2.33 -0.07 12.19
CA LEU A 202 -1.55 -1.04 11.40
C LEU A 202 -0.68 -0.27 10.37
N PRO A 203 0.56 -0.70 10.12
CA PRO A 203 1.40 -0.13 9.05
C PRO A 203 0.89 -0.53 7.66
N GLY A 204 1.20 0.27 6.63
CA GLY A 204 0.82 -0.04 5.24
C GLY A 204 1.57 -1.24 4.64
N GLU A 205 2.72 -1.60 5.22
CA GLU A 205 3.61 -2.63 4.70
C GLU A 205 3.20 -4.03 5.18
N ALA A 206 2.89 -4.92 4.23
CA ALA A 206 2.39 -6.25 4.50
C ALA A 206 3.26 -7.08 5.47
N GLN A 207 4.59 -6.95 5.38
CA GLN A 207 5.52 -7.65 6.27
C GLN A 207 5.43 -7.16 7.73
N LYS A 208 5.10 -5.89 7.96
CA LYS A 208 4.91 -5.34 9.31
C LYS A 208 3.59 -5.84 9.90
N ILE A 209 2.52 -5.84 9.12
CA ILE A 209 1.22 -6.38 9.51
C ILE A 209 1.34 -7.87 9.89
N ASP A 210 2.03 -8.67 9.07
CA ASP A 210 2.29 -10.10 9.31
C ASP A 210 2.88 -10.35 10.71
N ARG A 211 3.93 -9.61 11.07
CA ARG A 211 4.58 -9.73 12.40
C ARG A 211 3.63 -9.40 13.56
N MET A 212 2.87 -8.32 13.43
CA MET A 212 1.93 -7.88 14.46
C MET A 212 0.82 -8.88 14.68
N MET A 213 0.21 -9.35 13.58
CA MET A 213 -0.90 -10.29 13.64
C MET A 213 -0.46 -11.68 14.09
N GLU A 214 0.77 -12.10 13.77
CA GLU A 214 1.35 -13.34 14.28
C GLU A 214 1.57 -13.27 15.80
N CYS A 215 2.16 -12.17 16.29
CA CYS A 215 2.33 -11.94 17.72
C CYS A 215 0.98 -11.92 18.45
N PHE A 216 -0.03 -11.25 17.88
CA PHE A 216 -1.39 -11.24 18.41
C PHE A 216 -2.00 -12.65 18.48
N ALA A 217 -1.93 -13.41 17.40
CA ALA A 217 -2.54 -14.74 17.33
C ALA A 217 -1.91 -15.72 18.34
N GLN A 218 -0.58 -15.65 18.52
CA GLN A 218 0.12 -16.44 19.53
C GLN A 218 -0.34 -16.07 20.95
N HIS A 219 -0.43 -14.78 21.27
CA HIS A 219 -0.88 -14.31 22.59
C HIS A 219 -2.35 -14.64 22.85
N TYR A 220 -3.23 -14.48 21.86
CA TYR A 220 -4.64 -14.82 21.97
C TYR A 220 -4.85 -16.31 22.26
N CYS A 221 -4.17 -17.20 21.54
CA CYS A 221 -4.28 -18.65 21.75
C CYS A 221 -3.75 -19.07 23.12
N THR A 222 -2.66 -18.45 23.58
CA THR A 222 -2.11 -18.70 24.93
C THR A 222 -3.07 -18.22 26.02
N SER A 223 -3.76 -17.10 25.78
CA SER A 223 -4.73 -16.52 26.71
C SER A 223 -6.09 -17.24 26.72
N ASN A 224 -6.44 -17.95 25.64
CA ASN A 224 -7.72 -18.62 25.43
C ASN A 224 -7.50 -20.06 24.90
N PRO A 225 -6.97 -20.97 25.72
CA PRO A 225 -6.68 -22.34 25.28
C PRO A 225 -7.95 -23.08 24.87
N GLY A 226 -7.89 -23.82 23.75
CA GLY A 226 -8.99 -24.64 23.24
C GLY A 226 -9.97 -23.94 22.29
N VAL A 227 -9.89 -22.61 22.13
CA VAL A 227 -10.73 -21.89 21.14
C VAL A 227 -10.27 -22.18 19.70
N PHE A 228 -8.96 -22.18 19.48
CA PHE A 228 -8.33 -22.53 18.20
C PHE A 228 -7.33 -23.67 18.42
N THR A 229 -7.17 -24.53 17.41
CA THR A 229 -6.22 -25.66 17.49
C THR A 229 -4.76 -25.20 17.49
N ASN A 230 -4.46 -24.09 16.80
CA ASN A 230 -3.15 -23.44 16.81
C ASN A 230 -3.24 -21.94 16.47
N SER A 231 -2.12 -21.24 16.63
CA SER A 231 -1.98 -19.82 16.31
C SER A 231 -2.17 -19.52 14.82
N ASP A 232 -1.86 -20.44 13.91
CA ASP A 232 -2.03 -20.24 12.47
C ASP A 232 -3.52 -20.13 12.11
N THR A 233 -4.39 -20.98 12.66
CA THR A 233 -5.84 -20.86 12.50
C THR A 233 -6.36 -19.54 13.06
N CYS A 234 -5.94 -19.17 14.27
CA CYS A 234 -6.30 -17.87 14.87
C CYS A 234 -5.86 -16.69 13.99
N TYR A 235 -4.65 -16.74 13.44
CA TYR A 235 -4.10 -15.75 12.53
C TYR A 235 -4.97 -15.61 11.28
N VAL A 236 -5.24 -16.70 10.56
CA VAL A 236 -6.02 -16.65 9.31
C VAL A 236 -7.46 -16.19 9.57
N VAL A 237 -8.09 -16.65 10.66
CA VAL A 237 -9.44 -16.18 11.04
C VAL A 237 -9.41 -14.69 11.36
N SER A 238 -8.39 -14.18 12.03
CA SER A 238 -8.26 -12.75 12.32
C SER A 238 -8.23 -11.91 11.04
N PHE A 239 -7.48 -12.33 10.02
CA PHE A 239 -7.50 -11.67 8.70
C PHE A 239 -8.87 -11.78 8.03
N SER A 240 -9.52 -12.94 8.14
CA SER A 240 -10.89 -13.11 7.60
C SER A 240 -11.88 -12.13 8.23
N LEU A 241 -11.72 -11.78 9.51
CA LEU A 241 -12.56 -10.82 10.21
C LEU A 241 -12.26 -9.38 9.79
N ILE A 242 -10.99 -9.04 9.59
CA ILE A 242 -10.59 -7.72 9.08
C ILE A 242 -11.17 -7.52 7.67
N MET A 243 -11.07 -8.53 6.80
CA MET A 243 -11.68 -8.51 5.46
C MET A 243 -13.21 -8.45 5.54
N LEU A 244 -13.83 -9.21 6.44
CA LEU A 244 -15.28 -9.18 6.65
C LEU A 244 -15.75 -7.78 7.03
N ASN A 245 -15.06 -7.11 7.96
CA ASN A 245 -15.38 -5.75 8.37
C ASN A 245 -15.45 -4.79 7.18
N THR A 246 -14.47 -4.87 6.28
CA THR A 246 -14.48 -4.07 5.04
C THR A 246 -15.69 -4.40 4.19
N THR A 247 -15.96 -5.69 3.93
CA THR A 247 -17.06 -6.08 3.06
C THR A 247 -18.41 -5.63 3.60
N LEU A 248 -18.61 -5.68 4.93
CA LEU A 248 -19.86 -5.28 5.56
C LEU A 248 -20.03 -3.76 5.64
N HIS A 249 -18.97 -3.03 6.03
CA HIS A 249 -19.10 -1.63 6.44
C HIS A 249 -18.59 -0.60 5.45
N ASN A 250 -17.76 -0.99 4.48
CA ASN A 250 -17.28 -0.05 3.45
C ASN A 250 -18.41 0.29 2.47
N PRO A 251 -18.83 1.58 2.32
CA PRO A 251 -19.90 1.96 1.40
C PRO A 251 -19.60 1.66 -0.08
N SER A 252 -18.32 1.62 -0.46
CA SER A 252 -17.88 1.29 -1.82
C SER A 252 -18.12 -0.18 -2.19
N VAL A 253 -18.27 -1.05 -1.19
CA VAL A 253 -18.60 -2.47 -1.41
C VAL A 253 -20.11 -2.62 -1.57
N LYS A 254 -20.53 -2.78 -2.83
CA LYS A 254 -21.96 -2.92 -3.21
C LYS A 254 -22.59 -4.22 -2.73
N GLU A 255 -21.81 -5.29 -2.65
CA GLU A 255 -22.28 -6.60 -2.24
C GLU A 255 -21.70 -7.00 -0.89
N LYS A 256 -22.57 -7.04 0.11
CA LYS A 256 -22.19 -7.39 1.47
C LYS A 256 -22.07 -8.91 1.60
N THR A 257 -20.95 -9.38 2.14
CA THR A 257 -20.74 -10.80 2.44
C THR A 257 -21.84 -11.32 3.36
N THR A 258 -22.52 -12.38 2.95
CA THR A 258 -23.54 -13.05 3.78
C THR A 258 -22.89 -14.00 4.80
N LEU A 259 -23.62 -14.35 5.84
CA LEU A 259 -23.17 -15.31 6.86
C LEU A 259 -22.72 -16.65 6.23
N GLU A 260 -23.52 -17.19 5.31
CA GLU A 260 -23.20 -18.48 4.66
C GLU A 260 -21.96 -18.38 3.77
N GLN A 261 -21.75 -17.24 3.10
CA GLN A 261 -20.51 -16.99 2.37
C GLN A 261 -19.30 -16.92 3.31
N PHE A 262 -19.42 -16.22 4.44
CA PHE A 262 -18.36 -16.15 5.45
C PHE A 262 -18.01 -17.52 6.03
N ILE A 263 -19.02 -18.36 6.31
CA ILE A 263 -18.81 -19.75 6.75
C ILE A 263 -18.08 -20.55 5.67
N SER A 264 -18.54 -20.46 4.41
CA SER A 264 -17.93 -21.16 3.27
C SER A 264 -16.46 -20.77 3.06
N MET A 265 -16.14 -19.46 3.14
CA MET A 265 -14.77 -18.94 2.98
C MET A 265 -13.79 -19.46 4.02
N ASN A 266 -14.28 -19.79 5.22
CA ASN A 266 -13.49 -20.29 6.34
C ASN A 266 -13.54 -21.82 6.50
N ARG A 267 -14.11 -22.57 5.54
CA ARG A 267 -14.04 -24.04 5.57
C ARG A 267 -12.60 -24.54 5.45
N GLY A 268 -12.30 -25.61 6.17
CA GLY A 268 -10.98 -26.24 6.20
C GLY A 268 -9.87 -25.42 6.89
N ILE A 269 -10.20 -24.28 7.52
CA ILE A 269 -9.22 -23.36 8.13
C ILE A 269 -8.60 -23.91 9.42
N ASN A 270 -9.26 -24.90 10.04
CA ASN A 270 -8.84 -25.51 11.31
C ASN A 270 -8.07 -26.81 11.04
N ASN A 271 -6.87 -26.68 10.49
CA ASN A 271 -6.01 -27.79 10.06
C ASN A 271 -6.69 -28.79 9.10
N GLY A 272 -7.36 -28.26 8.07
CA GLY A 272 -8.12 -29.08 7.12
C GLY A 272 -9.55 -29.42 7.59
N GLY A 273 -9.85 -29.22 8.88
CA GLY A 273 -11.19 -29.28 9.44
C GLY A 273 -11.92 -27.92 9.45
N ASP A 274 -13.21 -27.97 9.74
CA ASP A 274 -14.05 -26.77 9.87
C ASP A 274 -14.05 -26.26 11.32
N LEU A 275 -14.17 -24.94 11.48
CA LEU A 275 -14.48 -24.34 12.79
C LEU A 275 -15.96 -24.59 13.12
N PRO A 276 -16.33 -24.64 14.42
CA PRO A 276 -17.72 -24.74 14.81
C PRO A 276 -18.56 -23.64 14.15
N ARG A 277 -19.68 -24.03 13.52
CA ARG A 277 -20.56 -23.08 12.84
C ARG A 277 -21.01 -21.96 13.78
N GLU A 278 -21.36 -22.29 15.02
CA GLU A 278 -21.78 -21.34 16.04
C GLU A 278 -20.73 -20.26 16.29
N LEU A 279 -19.44 -20.63 16.37
CA LEU A 279 -18.34 -19.68 16.51
C LEU A 279 -18.31 -18.70 15.33
N LEU A 280 -18.37 -19.20 14.09
CA LEU A 280 -18.34 -18.34 12.89
C LEU A 280 -19.57 -17.43 12.81
N VAL A 281 -20.73 -17.89 13.27
CA VAL A 281 -21.95 -17.08 13.37
C VAL A 281 -21.76 -15.94 14.36
N THR A 282 -21.26 -16.23 15.56
CA THR A 282 -20.98 -15.20 16.58
C THR A 282 -20.00 -14.16 16.06
N LEU A 283 -18.88 -14.60 15.48
CA LEU A 283 -17.87 -13.69 14.92
C LEU A 283 -18.44 -12.80 13.81
N PHE A 284 -19.29 -13.35 12.94
CA PHE A 284 -19.93 -12.59 11.86
C PHE A 284 -20.89 -11.52 12.39
N GLU A 285 -21.79 -11.89 13.32
CA GLU A 285 -22.76 -10.94 13.87
C GLU A 285 -22.08 -9.88 14.76
N ASP A 286 -20.98 -10.21 15.45
CA ASP A 286 -20.19 -9.24 16.21
C ASP A 286 -19.57 -8.15 15.31
N ILE A 287 -18.99 -8.54 14.17
CA ILE A 287 -18.45 -7.58 13.21
C ILE A 287 -19.58 -6.79 12.56
N LYS A 288 -20.66 -7.46 12.15
CA LYS A 288 -21.83 -6.81 11.50
C LYS A 288 -22.51 -5.80 12.41
N SER A 289 -22.63 -6.09 13.70
CA SER A 289 -23.27 -5.19 14.67
C SER A 289 -22.41 -3.96 14.98
N LYS A 290 -21.08 -4.12 15.04
CA LYS A 290 -20.18 -3.02 15.37
C LYS A 290 -18.89 -3.11 14.53
N PRO A 291 -18.60 -2.16 13.63
CA PRO A 291 -17.35 -2.18 12.88
C PRO A 291 -16.12 -2.04 13.79
N PHE A 292 -14.96 -2.47 13.31
CA PHE A 292 -13.69 -2.10 13.94
C PHE A 292 -13.56 -0.57 13.94
N LYS A 293 -13.26 0.00 15.11
CA LYS A 293 -12.90 1.41 15.22
C LYS A 293 -11.41 1.55 15.00
N ILE A 294 -11.02 2.23 13.93
CA ILE A 294 -9.65 2.64 13.72
C ILE A 294 -9.47 4.03 14.35
N PRO A 295 -8.38 4.29 15.08
CA PRO A 295 -8.09 5.62 15.59
C PRO A 295 -7.99 6.65 14.45
N GLU A 296 -8.75 7.74 14.54
CA GLU A 296 -8.76 8.83 13.56
C GLU A 296 -7.45 9.63 13.61
N ASP A 297 -6.78 9.80 12.46
CA ASP A 297 -5.73 10.82 12.32
C ASP A 297 -5.46 11.30 10.87
N ASP A 298 -5.85 10.57 9.79
CA ASP A 298 -5.73 11.10 8.41
C ASP A 298 -6.60 10.45 7.31
N GLY A 299 -7.55 9.56 7.62
CA GLY A 299 -8.43 8.95 6.61
C GLY A 299 -7.76 7.94 5.63
N SER A 300 -6.48 7.62 5.78
CA SER A 300 -5.80 6.54 5.03
C SER A 300 -5.93 5.15 5.70
N ASP A 301 -7.17 4.67 5.86
CA ASP A 301 -7.46 3.51 6.71
C ASP A 301 -7.26 2.14 6.05
N LEU A 302 -6.51 1.25 6.73
CA LEU A 302 -6.22 -0.13 6.30
C LEU A 302 -7.45 -1.06 6.20
N THR A 303 -8.49 -0.87 7.02
CA THR A 303 -9.75 -1.60 6.78
C THR A 303 -10.42 -1.18 5.49
N TYR A 304 -10.04 -0.05 4.90
CA TYR A 304 -10.50 0.37 3.57
C TYR A 304 -9.48 0.05 2.47
N THR A 305 -8.21 -0.16 2.81
CA THR A 305 -7.10 -0.47 1.87
C THR A 305 -7.13 -1.88 1.27
N PHE A 306 -7.85 -2.85 1.87
CA PHE A 306 -8.03 -4.19 1.27
C PHE A 306 -8.73 -4.20 -0.11
N PHE A 307 -9.28 -3.06 -0.57
CA PHE A 307 -9.96 -2.93 -1.86
C PHE A 307 -9.56 -1.67 -2.64
N ASN A 308 -8.34 -1.15 -2.48
CA ASN A 308 -7.82 -0.18 -3.43
C ASN A 308 -7.06 -0.94 -4.53
N PRO A 309 -7.69 -1.30 -5.67
CA PRO A 309 -6.95 -1.98 -6.73
C PRO A 309 -5.78 -1.09 -7.14
N ASP A 310 -4.60 -1.69 -7.33
CA ASP A 310 -3.44 -0.99 -7.89
C ASP A 310 -3.82 -0.33 -9.22
N ARG A 311 -4.76 -0.95 -9.95
CA ARG A 311 -5.39 -0.39 -11.14
C ARG A 311 -6.68 -1.16 -11.52
N GLU A 312 -7.66 -0.44 -12.06
CA GLU A 312 -8.80 -1.04 -12.75
C GLU A 312 -9.13 -0.29 -14.05
N GLY A 313 -9.81 -0.96 -14.99
CA GLY A 313 -10.09 -0.35 -16.29
C GLY A 313 -10.47 -1.33 -17.39
N TRP A 314 -10.97 -0.79 -18.50
CA TRP A 314 -11.32 -1.59 -19.68
C TRP A 314 -10.11 -1.84 -20.57
N LEU A 315 -9.84 -3.12 -20.88
CA LEU A 315 -8.84 -3.51 -21.88
C LEU A 315 -9.42 -4.53 -22.86
N VAL A 316 -8.70 -4.79 -23.94
CA VAL A 316 -9.05 -5.81 -24.94
C VAL A 316 -7.98 -6.89 -24.96
N LYS A 317 -8.36 -8.15 -24.72
CA LYS A 317 -7.40 -9.28 -24.67
C LYS A 317 -7.60 -10.25 -25.82
N GLU A 318 -6.52 -10.88 -26.25
CA GLU A 318 -6.55 -12.00 -27.19
C GLU A 318 -6.88 -13.32 -26.47
N GLY A 319 -7.58 -14.23 -27.14
CA GLY A 319 -7.81 -15.60 -26.66
C GLY A 319 -6.60 -16.52 -26.86
N GLY A 320 -6.55 -17.61 -26.10
CA GLY A 320 -5.44 -18.58 -26.11
C GLY A 320 -5.46 -19.44 -27.37
N ASN A 321 -6.29 -20.48 -27.36
CA ASN A 321 -6.46 -21.42 -28.48
C ASN A 321 -7.07 -20.74 -29.73
N TYR A 322 -8.05 -19.86 -29.52
CA TYR A 322 -8.70 -19.09 -30.57
C TYR A 322 -8.29 -17.63 -30.43
N LYS A 323 -7.61 -17.10 -31.45
CA LYS A 323 -7.05 -15.74 -31.49
C LYS A 323 -8.12 -14.66 -31.74
N SER A 324 -9.19 -14.71 -30.95
CA SER A 324 -10.26 -13.72 -30.93
C SER A 324 -9.98 -12.65 -29.88
N TRP A 325 -10.25 -11.39 -30.19
CA TRP A 325 -10.09 -10.27 -29.27
C TRP A 325 -11.39 -9.98 -28.53
N ARG A 326 -11.33 -9.80 -27.21
CA ARG A 326 -12.51 -9.56 -26.37
C ARG A 326 -12.24 -8.45 -25.36
N ARG A 327 -13.17 -7.48 -25.29
CA ARG A 327 -13.15 -6.40 -24.27
C ARG A 327 -13.53 -6.98 -22.90
N ARG A 328 -12.77 -6.65 -21.86
CA ARG A 328 -12.98 -7.11 -20.49
C ARG A 328 -12.66 -5.99 -19.50
N TRP A 329 -13.37 -5.97 -18.39
CA TRP A 329 -13.02 -5.12 -17.25
C TRP A 329 -11.90 -5.81 -16.50
N PHE A 330 -10.76 -5.15 -16.35
CA PHE A 330 -9.60 -5.67 -15.65
C PHE A 330 -9.48 -5.02 -14.28
N ILE A 331 -9.07 -5.83 -13.30
CA ILE A 331 -8.71 -5.38 -11.97
C ILE A 331 -7.34 -5.99 -11.66
N LEU A 332 -6.38 -5.14 -11.33
CA LEU A 332 -5.07 -5.51 -10.80
C LEU A 332 -5.09 -5.28 -9.30
N THR A 333 -4.91 -6.36 -8.56
CA THR A 333 -4.81 -6.34 -7.10
C THR A 333 -4.16 -7.65 -6.66
N ASP A 334 -3.44 -7.63 -5.53
CA ASP A 334 -2.89 -8.84 -4.92
C ASP A 334 -2.05 -9.70 -5.88
N ASN A 335 -1.22 -9.05 -6.70
CA ASN A 335 -0.32 -9.70 -7.67
C ASN A 335 -1.05 -10.61 -8.68
N CYS A 336 -2.35 -10.37 -8.86
CA CYS A 336 -3.20 -11.10 -9.77
C CYS A 336 -3.90 -10.12 -10.70
N LEU A 337 -3.96 -10.49 -11.97
CA LEU A 337 -4.74 -9.77 -12.95
C LEU A 337 -6.06 -10.51 -13.18
N TYR A 338 -7.14 -9.92 -12.69
CA TYR A 338 -8.50 -10.42 -12.83
C TYR A 338 -9.15 -9.78 -14.05
N TYR A 339 -10.00 -10.52 -14.76
CA TYR A 339 -10.82 -9.93 -15.81
C TYR A 339 -12.25 -10.46 -15.83
N PHE A 340 -13.20 -9.55 -16.05
CA PHE A 340 -14.64 -9.79 -15.97
C PHE A 340 -15.32 -9.50 -17.32
N ARG A 341 -16.53 -10.04 -17.56
CA ARG A 341 -17.28 -9.62 -18.76
C ARG A 341 -17.78 -8.19 -18.56
N ASN A 342 -18.31 -7.89 -17.38
CA ASN A 342 -18.86 -6.59 -17.00
C ASN A 342 -18.30 -6.12 -15.65
N THR A 343 -18.40 -4.82 -15.37
CA THR A 343 -17.99 -4.22 -14.09
C THR A 343 -18.86 -4.65 -12.90
N THR A 344 -20.02 -5.26 -13.16
CA THR A 344 -20.98 -5.73 -12.15
C THR A 344 -20.87 -7.23 -11.88
N ASP A 345 -19.99 -7.94 -12.58
CA ASP A 345 -19.85 -9.39 -12.41
C ASP A 345 -19.12 -9.71 -11.09
N LYS A 346 -19.69 -10.61 -10.29
CA LYS A 346 -19.13 -11.04 -8.99
C LYS A 346 -17.94 -12.00 -9.13
N GLU A 347 -17.94 -12.80 -10.19
CA GLU A 347 -16.93 -13.83 -10.44
C GLU A 347 -16.08 -13.47 -11.66
N PRO A 348 -14.74 -13.58 -11.57
CA PRO A 348 -13.86 -13.29 -12.68
C PRO A 348 -14.07 -14.31 -13.80
N ARG A 349 -14.05 -13.83 -15.05
CA ARG A 349 -13.98 -14.69 -16.24
C ARG A 349 -12.63 -15.38 -16.33
N GLY A 350 -11.59 -14.80 -15.76
CA GLY A 350 -10.34 -15.50 -15.52
C GLY A 350 -9.40 -14.74 -14.62
N ILE A 351 -8.44 -15.48 -14.11
CA ILE A 351 -7.47 -15.04 -13.11
C ILE A 351 -6.09 -15.39 -13.64
N ILE A 352 -5.21 -14.39 -13.70
CA ILE A 352 -3.83 -14.53 -14.13
C ILE A 352 -2.94 -14.16 -12.93
N PRO A 353 -2.46 -15.13 -12.15
CA PRO A 353 -1.39 -14.90 -11.18
C PRO A 353 -0.17 -14.33 -11.90
N LEU A 354 0.39 -13.22 -11.41
CA LEU A 354 1.52 -12.53 -12.04
C LEU A 354 2.90 -13.06 -11.57
N GLU A 355 2.91 -14.08 -10.72
CA GLU A 355 4.10 -14.77 -10.22
C GLU A 355 4.99 -15.27 -11.38
N ASN A 356 6.27 -14.91 -11.38
CA ASN A 356 7.25 -15.33 -12.39
C ASN A 356 6.88 -14.97 -13.85
N LEU A 357 6.05 -13.94 -14.03
CA LEU A 357 5.72 -13.38 -15.34
C LEU A 357 6.55 -12.13 -15.62
N ASN A 358 6.63 -11.77 -16.88
CA ASN A 358 7.24 -10.52 -17.34
C ASN A 358 6.23 -9.77 -18.23
N VAL A 359 6.36 -8.45 -18.31
CA VAL A 359 5.56 -7.62 -19.22
C VAL A 359 6.47 -6.94 -20.23
N ARG A 360 6.05 -6.91 -21.50
CA ARG A 360 6.78 -6.25 -22.58
C ARG A 360 5.84 -5.54 -23.55
N ASP A 361 6.36 -4.51 -24.21
CA ASP A 361 5.67 -3.86 -25.32
C ASP A 361 5.60 -4.81 -26.54
N CYS A 362 4.46 -4.86 -27.22
CA CYS A 362 4.27 -5.70 -28.40
C CYS A 362 3.21 -5.10 -29.32
N PRO A 363 3.55 -4.08 -30.12
CA PRO A 363 2.61 -3.44 -31.02
C PRO A 363 2.11 -4.43 -32.09
N ASP A 364 0.79 -4.46 -32.29
CA ASP A 364 0.12 -5.26 -33.31
C ASP A 364 -0.35 -4.34 -34.45
N SER A 365 -0.32 -4.82 -35.70
CA SER A 365 -0.65 -4.00 -36.88
C SER A 365 -2.06 -3.39 -36.84
N LYS A 366 -2.99 -4.01 -36.09
CA LYS A 366 -4.36 -3.53 -35.90
C LYS A 366 -4.60 -2.93 -34.51
N ARG A 367 -3.65 -3.06 -33.58
CA ARG A 367 -3.76 -2.61 -32.18
C ARG A 367 -2.42 -2.00 -31.75
N PRO A 368 -2.21 -0.70 -31.98
CA PRO A 368 -0.92 -0.06 -31.72
C PRO A 368 -0.55 0.03 -30.23
N PHE A 369 -1.55 -0.01 -29.34
CA PHE A 369 -1.36 0.10 -27.88
C PHE A 369 -1.35 -1.27 -27.20
N CYS A 370 -0.60 -2.21 -27.77
CA CYS A 370 -0.61 -3.60 -27.37
C CYS A 370 0.66 -4.00 -26.59
N PHE A 371 0.48 -4.80 -25.55
CA PHE A 371 1.54 -5.34 -24.71
C PHE A 371 1.28 -6.82 -24.42
N GLU A 372 2.32 -7.51 -23.97
CA GLU A 372 2.29 -8.94 -23.66
C GLU A 372 2.73 -9.21 -22.23
N ILE A 373 1.96 -10.05 -21.54
CA ILE A 373 2.38 -10.73 -20.31
C ILE A 373 2.84 -12.13 -20.69
N PHE A 374 4.09 -12.47 -20.39
CA PHE A 374 4.73 -13.69 -20.88
C PHE A 374 5.57 -14.38 -19.79
N SER A 375 5.81 -15.67 -19.99
CA SER A 375 6.73 -16.49 -19.20
C SER A 375 7.64 -17.30 -20.13
N SER A 376 8.66 -17.96 -19.59
CA SER A 376 9.48 -18.94 -20.32
C SER A 376 8.72 -20.25 -20.60
N GLY A 377 7.58 -20.49 -19.94
CA GLY A 377 6.70 -21.64 -20.14
C GLY A 377 5.21 -21.28 -20.26
N VAL A 378 4.34 -22.27 -20.04
CA VAL A 378 2.88 -22.05 -20.02
C VAL A 378 2.50 -21.27 -18.76
N ILE A 379 1.71 -20.22 -18.92
CA ILE A 379 1.26 -19.36 -17.81
C ILE A 379 0.17 -20.10 -17.05
N LYS A 380 0.39 -20.35 -15.76
CA LYS A 380 -0.59 -20.95 -14.87
C LYS A 380 -1.71 -19.96 -14.58
N ALA A 381 -2.81 -20.07 -15.30
CA ALA A 381 -4.00 -19.23 -15.15
C ALA A 381 -5.25 -20.09 -15.15
N CYS A 382 -6.37 -19.56 -14.65
CA CYS A 382 -7.67 -20.22 -14.75
C CYS A 382 -8.71 -19.31 -15.40
N LYS A 383 -9.73 -19.90 -16.03
CA LYS A 383 -10.86 -19.19 -16.64
C LYS A 383 -12.14 -19.98 -16.49
N THR A 384 -13.27 -19.30 -16.57
CA THR A 384 -14.58 -19.97 -16.68
C THR A 384 -14.95 -20.19 -18.14
N ASP A 385 -15.32 -21.43 -18.49
CA ASP A 385 -15.85 -21.78 -19.81
C ASP A 385 -17.30 -21.27 -20.02
N SER A 386 -17.95 -21.66 -21.10
CA SER A 386 -19.34 -21.28 -21.38
C SER A 386 -20.31 -21.79 -20.32
N ASP A 387 -19.98 -22.91 -19.69
CA ASP A 387 -20.83 -23.67 -18.79
C ASP A 387 -20.54 -23.31 -17.32
N GLY A 388 -19.66 -22.33 -17.11
CA GLY A 388 -19.29 -21.82 -15.79
C GLY A 388 -18.25 -22.66 -15.06
N ARG A 389 -17.70 -23.72 -15.69
CA ARG A 389 -16.67 -24.55 -15.07
C ARG A 389 -15.33 -23.83 -15.11
N VAL A 390 -14.58 -23.93 -14.01
CA VAL A 390 -13.21 -23.43 -13.93
C VAL A 390 -12.30 -24.40 -14.65
N VAL A 391 -11.62 -23.92 -15.68
CA VAL A 391 -10.65 -24.68 -16.48
C VAL A 391 -9.32 -23.94 -16.53
N GLU A 392 -8.23 -24.67 -16.71
CA GLU A 392 -6.90 -24.08 -16.89
C GLU A 392 -6.81 -23.24 -18.18
N GLY A 393 -6.04 -22.17 -18.11
CA GLY A 393 -5.78 -21.27 -19.21
C GLY A 393 -4.64 -21.79 -20.10
N ASN A 394 -4.93 -22.07 -21.37
CA ASN A 394 -3.91 -22.48 -22.35
C ASN A 394 -3.22 -21.27 -22.99
N HIS A 395 -2.49 -20.48 -22.20
CA HIS A 395 -1.76 -19.31 -22.69
C HIS A 395 -0.27 -19.46 -22.41
N SER A 396 0.55 -19.43 -23.46
CA SER A 396 2.00 -19.16 -23.33
C SER A 396 2.27 -17.66 -23.18
N VAL A 397 1.37 -16.84 -23.73
CA VAL A 397 1.40 -15.37 -23.66
C VAL A 397 -0.03 -14.83 -23.57
N TYR A 398 -0.22 -13.77 -22.78
CA TYR A 398 -1.41 -12.94 -22.78
C TYR A 398 -1.14 -11.64 -23.52
N ARG A 399 -1.68 -11.53 -24.73
CA ARG A 399 -1.66 -10.28 -25.50
C ARG A 399 -2.85 -9.40 -25.14
N ILE A 400 -2.59 -8.16 -24.76
CA ILE A 400 -3.58 -7.19 -24.25
C ILE A 400 -3.37 -5.85 -24.94
N ALA A 401 -4.45 -5.15 -25.27
CA ALA A 401 -4.43 -3.83 -25.89
C ALA A 401 -5.26 -2.83 -25.08
N ALA A 402 -4.65 -1.68 -24.81
CA ALA A 402 -5.29 -0.53 -24.17
C ALA A 402 -5.97 0.39 -25.20
N SER A 403 -6.74 1.39 -24.74
CA SER A 403 -7.42 2.32 -25.66
C SER A 403 -6.49 3.39 -26.23
N ASN A 404 -5.43 3.72 -25.48
CA ASN A 404 -4.44 4.73 -25.83
C ASN A 404 -3.07 4.37 -25.22
N VAL A 405 -2.03 5.11 -25.63
CA VAL A 405 -0.65 4.87 -25.18
C VAL A 405 -0.47 5.12 -23.68
N THR A 406 -1.11 6.16 -23.13
CA THR A 406 -1.06 6.49 -21.71
C THR A 406 -1.58 5.34 -20.86
N GLU A 407 -2.78 4.83 -21.18
CA GLU A 407 -3.33 3.64 -20.51
C GLU A 407 -2.42 2.43 -20.66
N LYS A 408 -1.84 2.20 -21.85
CA LYS A 408 -0.91 1.08 -22.07
C LYS A 408 0.27 1.16 -21.12
N ASP A 409 0.95 2.30 -21.08
CA ASP A 409 2.16 2.51 -20.29
C ASP A 409 1.85 2.46 -18.79
N GLU A 410 0.71 3.02 -18.39
CA GLU A 410 0.19 2.96 -17.04
C GLU A 410 -0.14 1.54 -16.58
N TRP A 411 -0.81 0.74 -17.41
CA TRP A 411 -1.08 -0.67 -17.13
C TRP A 411 0.19 -1.50 -17.07
N MET A 412 1.12 -1.32 -18.02
CA MET A 412 2.42 -2.00 -18.00
C MET A 412 3.22 -1.65 -16.75
N LYS A 413 3.23 -0.37 -16.33
CA LYS A 413 3.91 0.08 -15.12
C LYS A 413 3.30 -0.55 -13.87
N SER A 414 1.97 -0.53 -13.72
CA SER A 414 1.30 -1.14 -12.57
C SER A 414 1.51 -2.66 -12.53
N ILE A 415 1.41 -3.35 -13.66
CA ILE A 415 1.67 -4.79 -13.76
C ILE A 415 3.14 -5.10 -13.44
N GLN A 416 4.10 -4.33 -13.95
CA GLN A 416 5.52 -4.51 -13.65
C GLN A 416 5.83 -4.28 -12.17
N ALA A 417 5.21 -3.27 -11.54
CA ALA A 417 5.33 -3.02 -10.11
C ALA A 417 4.78 -4.20 -9.29
N SER A 418 3.60 -4.72 -9.69
CA SER A 418 2.95 -5.88 -9.06
C SER A 418 3.69 -7.20 -9.32
N ILE A 419 4.39 -7.35 -10.45
CA ILE A 419 5.32 -8.47 -10.69
C ILE A 419 6.55 -8.37 -9.78
N SER A 420 7.00 -7.15 -9.46
CA SER A 420 8.28 -6.90 -8.76
C SER A 420 8.24 -7.00 -7.24
N ASN A 421 7.09 -7.21 -6.59
CA ASN A 421 6.99 -7.49 -5.16
C ASN A 421 5.59 -7.99 -4.81
N ASP A 422 5.44 -9.20 -4.23
CA ASP A 422 4.81 -9.35 -2.91
C ASP A 422 4.89 -10.79 -2.35
N PRO A 423 5.73 -11.04 -1.33
CA PRO A 423 5.75 -12.27 -0.52
C PRO A 423 4.49 -12.55 0.33
N PHE A 424 3.54 -11.63 0.46
CA PHE A 424 2.43 -11.69 1.43
C PHE A 424 1.31 -12.68 1.08
N TYR A 425 0.85 -12.70 -0.18
CA TYR A 425 -0.19 -13.64 -0.62
C TYR A 425 0.34 -15.07 -0.76
N GLU A 426 1.61 -15.22 -1.17
CA GLU A 426 2.31 -16.50 -1.09
C GLU A 426 2.39 -16.97 0.36
N LYS A 427 2.69 -16.11 1.34
CA LYS A 427 2.67 -16.44 2.77
C LYS A 427 1.29 -16.83 3.28
N LEU A 428 0.22 -16.11 2.90
CA LEU A 428 -1.16 -16.45 3.30
C LEU A 428 -1.60 -17.80 2.71
N ARG A 429 -1.30 -18.06 1.43
CA ARG A 429 -1.56 -19.36 0.80
C ARG A 429 -0.68 -20.46 1.38
N ALA A 430 0.61 -20.19 1.63
CA ALA A 430 1.55 -21.12 2.24
C ALA A 430 1.15 -21.45 3.68
N ARG A 431 0.68 -20.48 4.47
CA ARG A 431 0.16 -20.71 5.83
C ARG A 431 -1.17 -21.42 5.82
N LYS A 432 -2.09 -21.10 4.90
CA LYS A 432 -3.33 -21.88 4.72
C LYS A 432 -3.02 -23.34 4.37
N LYS A 433 -2.01 -23.56 3.52
CA LYS A 433 -1.49 -24.89 3.16
C LYS A 433 -0.73 -25.56 4.32
N LYS A 434 0.00 -24.81 5.14
CA LYS A 434 0.72 -25.33 6.31
C LYS A 434 -0.25 -25.73 7.42
N ALA A 435 -1.25 -24.89 7.71
CA ALA A 435 -2.36 -25.23 8.60
C ALA A 435 -3.02 -26.52 8.11
N SER A 436 -3.38 -26.64 6.83
CA SER A 436 -3.99 -27.86 6.30
C SER A 436 -3.08 -29.10 6.28
N ASN A 437 -1.74 -28.94 6.30
CA ASN A 437 -0.78 -30.04 6.06
C ASN A 437 0.07 -30.42 7.28
N ALA A 438 -0.13 -29.82 8.46
CA ALA A 438 0.45 -30.29 9.71
C ALA A 438 -0.32 -31.53 10.19
N SER A 439 -0.09 -32.65 9.50
CA SER A 439 -0.64 -33.99 9.74
C SER A 439 0.22 -34.79 10.69
#